data_AF-D5VLF9-F1
#
_entry.id   AF-D5VLF9-F1
#
_cell.length_a   1.000
_cell.length_b   1.000
_cell.length_c   1.000
_cell.angle_alpha   90.00
_cell.angle_beta   90.00
_cell.angle_gamma   90.00
#
_symmetry.space_group_name_H-M   'P 1'
#
loop_
_entity.id
_entity.type
_entity.pdbx_description
1 polymer ?
#
loop_
_entity_poly.entity_id
_entity_poly.type
_entity_poly.pdbx_seq_one_letter_code
_entity_poly.pdbx_strand_id
1 'polypeptide(L)'
;MNEHSGRQARRQTNAQRALVGCCILGAICGAGYQLLNDIGGGVSPTMFGIAFAIFAPLLGIASVVYWRNIDEAAREAHKFAWLWGGSVAMLVVLALAFLVGDARLVAWMGERSPSGWVMFGVLSLTTAQMIGYGLVWAGWWLRQR
;
A
#
# COMPACT_ATOMS: atom_id res chain seq x y z
N MET A 1 -35.96 -7.30 -7.94
CA MET A 1 -34.51 -7.10 -7.72
C MET A 1 -34.01 -6.17 -8.83
N ASN A 2 -33.92 -4.88 -8.55
CA ASN A 2 -33.86 -3.82 -9.57
C ASN A 2 -32.52 -3.80 -10.33
N GLU A 3 -32.54 -3.63 -11.65
CA GLU A 3 -31.36 -3.64 -12.53
C GLU A 3 -30.23 -2.69 -12.07
N HIS A 4 -30.58 -1.60 -11.38
CA HIS A 4 -29.63 -0.66 -10.77
C HIS A 4 -28.72 -1.31 -9.72
N SER A 5 -29.24 -2.22 -8.90
CA SER A 5 -28.46 -2.99 -7.92
C SER A 5 -27.43 -3.89 -8.60
N GLY A 6 -27.81 -4.53 -9.72
CA GLY A 6 -26.92 -5.42 -10.47
C GLY A 6 -25.73 -4.68 -11.11
N ARG A 7 -25.96 -3.47 -11.65
CA ARG A 7 -24.89 -2.66 -12.24
C ARG A 7 -23.91 -2.13 -11.19
N GLN A 8 -24.41 -1.73 -10.01
CA GLN A 8 -23.59 -1.25 -8.90
C GLN A 8 -22.65 -2.35 -8.37
N ALA A 9 -23.19 -3.55 -8.10
CA ALA A 9 -22.42 -4.68 -7.61
C ALA A 9 -21.30 -5.12 -8.59
N ARG A 10 -21.60 -5.12 -9.90
CA ARG A 10 -20.60 -5.41 -10.94
C ARG A 10 -19.47 -4.37 -10.97
N ARG A 11 -19.81 -3.08 -10.86
CA ARG A 11 -18.82 -1.99 -10.81
C ARG A 11 -17.92 -2.11 -9.59
N GLN A 12 -18.49 -2.38 -8.42
CA GLN A 12 -17.74 -2.62 -7.19
C GLN A 12 -16.77 -3.80 -7.34
N THR A 13 -17.25 -4.94 -7.85
CA THR A 13 -16.44 -6.15 -8.03
C THR A 13 -15.27 -5.90 -8.99
N ASN A 14 -15.53 -5.22 -10.12
CA ASN A 14 -14.50 -4.90 -11.10
C ASN A 14 -13.47 -3.91 -10.53
N ALA A 15 -13.92 -2.89 -9.79
CA ALA A 15 -13.02 -1.95 -9.13
C ALA A 15 -12.14 -2.64 -8.08
N GLN A 16 -12.72 -3.52 -7.26
CA GLN A 16 -11.97 -4.31 -6.29
C GLN A 16 -10.93 -5.21 -6.96
N ARG A 17 -11.30 -5.92 -8.04
CA ARG A 17 -10.36 -6.73 -8.82
C ARG A 17 -9.24 -5.90 -9.43
N ALA A 18 -9.54 -4.70 -9.93
CA ALA A 18 -8.54 -3.77 -10.45
C ALA A 18 -7.57 -3.34 -9.35
N LEU A 19 -8.06 -2.97 -8.17
CA LEU A 19 -7.22 -2.59 -7.03
C LEU A 19 -6.30 -3.72 -6.59
N VAL A 20 -6.84 -4.93 -6.39
CA VAL A 20 -6.06 -6.12 -6.03
C VAL A 20 -5.05 -6.46 -7.12
N GLY A 21 -5.46 -6.42 -8.39
CA GLY A 21 -4.59 -6.67 -9.53
C GLY A 21 -3.43 -5.67 -9.59
N CYS A 22 -3.68 -4.38 -9.37
CA CYS A 22 -2.64 -3.36 -9.30
C CYS A 22 -1.67 -3.59 -8.14
N CYS A 23 -2.14 -4.00 -6.96
CA CYS A 23 -1.26 -4.35 -5.84
C CYS A 23 -0.35 -5.53 -6.17
N ILE A 24 -0.91 -6.59 -6.77
CA ILE A 24 -0.13 -7.79 -7.18
C ILE A 24 0.88 -7.43 -8.26
N LEU A 25 0.46 -6.71 -9.30
CA LEU A 25 1.34 -6.27 -10.38
C LEU A 25 2.47 -5.38 -9.85
N GLY A 26 2.16 -4.44 -8.94
CA GLY A 26 3.17 -3.61 -8.29
C GLY A 26 4.21 -4.43 -7.54
N ALA A 27 3.78 -5.44 -6.77
CA ALA A 27 4.68 -6.35 -6.06
C ALA A 27 5.57 -7.16 -7.01
N ILE A 28 5.00 -7.70 -8.10
CA ILE A 28 5.74 -8.45 -9.13
C ILE A 28 6.76 -7.55 -9.83
N CYS A 29 6.35 -6.35 -10.25
CA CYS A 29 7.25 -5.40 -10.92
C CYS A 29 8.38 -4.96 -9.99
N GLY A 30 8.11 -4.72 -8.70
CA GLY A 30 9.14 -4.37 -7.72
C GLY A 30 10.15 -5.50 -7.50
N ALA A 31 9.69 -6.73 -7.31
CA ALA A 31 10.56 -7.90 -7.14
C ALA A 31 11.36 -8.20 -8.42
N GLY A 32 10.70 -8.16 -9.58
CA GLY A 32 11.32 -8.37 -10.88
C GLY A 32 12.37 -7.31 -11.20
N TYR A 33 12.14 -6.05 -10.81
CA TYR A 33 13.12 -4.98 -10.95
C TYR A 33 14.40 -5.25 -10.16
N GLN A 34 14.27 -5.67 -8.90
CA GLN A 34 15.43 -6.01 -8.08
C GLN A 34 16.22 -7.15 -8.71
N LEU A 35 15.52 -8.22 -9.11
CA LEU A 35 16.15 -9.37 -9.77
C LEU A 35 16.86 -8.99 -11.07
N LEU A 36 16.25 -8.13 -11.90
CA LEU A 36 16.86 -7.64 -13.14
C LEU A 36 18.13 -6.82 -12.89
N ASN A 37 18.16 -6.03 -11.82
CA ASN A 37 19.37 -5.29 -11.44
C ASN A 37 20.47 -6.22 -10.95
N ASP A 38 20.12 -7.24 -10.17
CA ASP A 38 21.09 -8.21 -9.64
C ASP A 38 21.81 -9.00 -10.75
N ILE A 39 21.14 -9.21 -11.89
CA ILE A 39 21.74 -9.87 -13.08
C ILE A 39 22.36 -8.89 -14.09
N GLY A 40 22.45 -7.59 -13.76
CA GLY A 40 23.07 -6.56 -14.61
C GLY A 40 22.21 -6.07 -15.77
N GLY A 41 20.92 -6.38 -15.79
CA GLY A 41 19.99 -6.01 -16.88
C GLY A 41 19.59 -4.54 -16.91
N GLY A 42 19.73 -3.81 -15.79
CA GLY A 42 19.57 -2.36 -15.66
C GLY A 42 18.26 -1.79 -16.24
N VAL A 43 17.26 -1.52 -15.40
CA VAL A 43 16.02 -0.86 -15.86
C VAL A 43 16.13 0.66 -15.72
N SER A 44 15.84 1.39 -16.80
CA SER A 44 15.90 2.86 -16.80
C SER A 44 14.88 3.47 -15.82
N PRO A 45 15.28 4.46 -14.99
CA PRO A 45 14.35 5.20 -14.13
C PRO A 45 13.17 5.84 -14.89
N THR A 46 13.38 6.19 -16.16
CA THR A 46 12.33 6.77 -17.02
C THR A 46 11.19 5.79 -17.26
N MET A 47 11.47 4.48 -17.34
CA MET A 47 10.44 3.46 -17.48
C MET A 47 9.52 3.41 -16.26
N PHE A 48 10.06 3.59 -15.05
CA PHE A 48 9.25 3.72 -13.84
C PHE A 48 8.39 4.97 -13.85
N GLY A 49 8.95 6.11 -14.28
CA GLY A 49 8.20 7.36 -14.41
C GLY A 49 6.99 7.20 -15.34
N ILE A 50 7.18 6.56 -16.50
CA ILE A 50 6.11 6.30 -17.47
C ILE A 50 5.07 5.32 -16.89
N ALA A 51 5.52 4.20 -16.31
CA ALA A 51 4.62 3.24 -15.70
C ALA A 51 3.77 3.89 -14.60
N PHE A 52 4.40 4.67 -13.71
CA PHE A 52 3.70 5.39 -12.66
C PHE A 52 2.68 6.40 -13.22
N ALA A 53 3.05 7.17 -14.25
CA ALA A 53 2.16 8.14 -14.89
C ALA A 53 0.91 7.49 -15.51
N ILE A 54 0.99 6.24 -15.96
CA ILE A 54 -0.14 5.49 -16.52
C ILE A 54 -0.96 4.81 -15.42
N PHE A 55 -0.31 4.10 -14.50
CA PHE A 55 -1.01 3.26 -13.52
C PHE A 55 -1.59 4.05 -12.35
N ALA A 56 -0.96 5.16 -11.92
CA ALA A 56 -1.45 5.95 -10.80
C ALA A 56 -2.84 6.55 -11.04
N PRO A 57 -3.15 7.15 -12.21
CA PRO A 57 -4.51 7.62 -12.52
C PRO A 57 -5.54 6.48 -12.55
N LEU A 58 -5.18 5.31 -13.11
CA LEU A 58 -6.07 4.16 -13.17
C LEU A 58 -6.42 3.64 -11.78
N LEU A 59 -5.43 3.57 -10.89
CA LEU A 59 -5.61 3.25 -9.47
C LEU A 59 -6.49 4.28 -8.77
N GLY A 60 -6.28 5.57 -9.04
CA GLY A 60 -7.11 6.64 -8.50
C GLY A 60 -8.58 6.51 -8.90
N ILE A 61 -8.84 6.29 -10.20
CA ILE A 61 -10.19 6.09 -10.72
C ILE A 61 -10.83 4.83 -10.11
N ALA A 62 -10.11 3.71 -10.07
CA ALA A 62 -10.60 2.47 -9.48
C ALA A 62 -10.94 2.64 -7.99
N SER A 63 -10.11 3.39 -7.25
CA SER A 63 -10.33 3.70 -5.84
C SER A 63 -11.58 4.54 -5.63
N VAL A 64 -11.77 5.59 -6.44
CA VAL A 64 -12.97 6.45 -6.38
C VAL A 64 -14.22 5.64 -6.72
N VAL A 65 -14.17 4.79 -7.74
CA VAL A 65 -15.29 3.91 -8.10
C VAL A 65 -15.58 2.96 -6.94
N TYR A 66 -14.58 2.27 -6.41
CA TYR A 66 -14.77 1.38 -5.26
C TYR A 66 -15.42 2.10 -4.07
N TRP A 67 -14.86 3.25 -3.65
CA TRP A 67 -15.33 4.03 -2.52
C TRP A 67 -16.79 4.51 -2.63
N ARG A 68 -17.22 4.84 -3.85
CA ARG A 68 -18.59 5.29 -4.12
C ARG A 68 -19.61 4.15 -4.11
N ASN A 69 -19.19 2.90 -4.25
CA ASN A 69 -20.09 1.76 -4.42
C ASN A 69 -20.15 0.82 -3.20
N ILE A 70 -19.18 0.89 -2.28
CA ILE A 70 -19.22 0.17 -1.00
C ILE A 70 -20.28 0.73 -0.04
N ASP A 71 -20.76 -0.12 0.86
CA ASP A 71 -21.71 0.27 1.90
C ASP A 71 -21.07 1.15 2.98
N GLU A 72 -21.92 1.73 3.83
CA GLU A 72 -21.46 2.64 4.89
C GLU A 72 -20.65 1.93 5.97
N ALA A 73 -20.98 0.69 6.31
CA ALA A 73 -20.26 -0.07 7.33
C ALA A 73 -18.80 -0.33 6.89
N ALA A 74 -18.60 -0.66 5.61
CA ALA A 74 -17.29 -0.82 5.00
C ALA A 74 -16.52 0.51 4.96
N ARG A 75 -17.18 1.64 4.66
CA ARG A 75 -16.54 2.98 4.72
C ARG A 75 -16.08 3.32 6.12
N GLU A 76 -16.92 3.08 7.13
CA GLU A 76 -16.54 3.30 8.53
C GLU A 76 -15.39 2.39 8.95
N ALA A 77 -15.41 1.11 8.54
CA ALA A 77 -14.31 0.19 8.79
C ALA A 77 -12.98 0.70 8.19
N HIS A 78 -13.00 1.20 6.94
CA HIS A 78 -11.83 1.79 6.30
C HIS A 78 -11.32 3.03 7.04
N LYS A 79 -12.19 3.98 7.39
CA LYS A 79 -11.82 5.21 8.11
C LYS A 79 -11.26 4.89 9.49
N PHE A 80 -11.94 4.03 10.24
CA PHE A 80 -11.54 3.62 11.58
C PHE A 80 -10.18 2.92 11.56
N ALA A 81 -9.99 1.95 10.66
CA ALA A 81 -8.74 1.23 10.53
C ALA A 81 -7.58 2.12 10.06
N TRP A 82 -7.85 3.10 9.19
CA TRP A 82 -6.85 4.06 8.74
C TRP A 82 -6.35 4.93 9.89
N LEU A 83 -7.29 5.52 10.65
CA LEU A 83 -6.95 6.41 11.76
C LEU A 83 -6.29 5.66 12.92
N TRP A 84 -6.88 4.56 13.39
CA TRP A 84 -6.42 3.88 14.60
C TRP A 84 -5.36 2.81 14.34
N GLY A 85 -5.45 2.10 13.22
CA GLY A 85 -4.45 1.09 12.86
C GLY A 85 -3.27 1.72 12.16
N GLY A 86 -3.52 2.33 11.00
CA GLY A 86 -2.49 2.87 10.13
C GLY A 86 -1.66 3.97 10.79
N SER A 87 -2.30 5.05 11.25
CA SER A 87 -1.58 6.19 11.81
C SER A 87 -0.83 5.86 13.11
N VAL A 88 -1.41 5.02 13.97
CA VAL A 88 -0.74 4.59 15.22
C VAL A 88 0.50 3.74 14.92
N ALA A 89 0.40 2.79 13.97
CA ALA A 89 1.56 1.99 13.57
C ALA A 89 2.69 2.85 12.96
N MET A 90 2.34 3.88 12.18
CA MET A 90 3.33 4.85 11.69
C MET A 90 4.01 5.60 12.83
N LEU A 91 3.25 6.09 13.82
CA LEU A 91 3.79 6.79 14.98
C LEU A 91 4.77 5.91 15.75
N VAL A 92 4.42 4.63 15.96
CA VAL A 92 5.28 3.66 16.64
C VAL A 92 6.58 3.46 15.88
N VAL A 93 6.53 3.22 14.57
CA VAL A 93 7.75 3.01 13.77
C VAL A 93 8.61 4.26 13.70
N LEU A 94 8.01 5.45 13.61
CA LEU A 94 8.73 6.71 13.67
C LEU A 94 9.47 6.86 15.01
N ALA A 95 8.81 6.58 16.13
CA ALA A 95 9.43 6.62 17.46
C ALA A 95 10.56 5.58 17.61
N LEU A 96 10.34 4.35 17.10
CA LEU A 96 11.35 3.29 17.11
C LEU A 96 12.60 3.67 16.32
N ALA A 97 12.46 4.39 15.20
CA ALA A 97 13.62 4.84 14.41
C ALA A 97 14.59 5.69 15.25
N PHE A 98 14.07 6.57 16.13
CA PHE A 98 14.90 7.37 17.05
C PHE A 98 15.55 6.52 18.16
N LEU A 99 14.89 5.45 18.61
CA LEU A 99 15.42 4.56 19.66
C LEU A 99 16.48 3.58 19.13
N VAL A 100 16.38 3.18 17.87
CA VAL A 100 17.38 2.33 17.22
C VAL A 100 18.67 3.12 16.98
N GLY A 101 18.54 4.34 16.44
CA GLY A 101 19.69 5.19 16.11
C GLY A 101 20.43 4.73 14.84
N ASP A 102 21.25 5.64 14.31
CA ASP A 102 22.00 5.46 13.07
C ASP A 102 23.01 4.30 13.14
N ALA A 103 23.79 4.21 14.22
CA ALA A 103 24.83 3.19 14.38
C ALA A 103 24.28 1.76 14.31
N ARG A 104 23.12 1.50 14.92
CA ARG A 104 22.47 0.18 14.85
C ARG A 104 21.88 -0.10 13.48
N LEU A 105 21.27 0.90 12.84
CA LEU A 105 20.75 0.76 11.48
C LEU A 105 21.87 0.40 10.49
N VAL A 106 23.02 1.07 10.57
CA VAL A 106 24.19 0.75 9.74
C VAL A 106 24.71 -0.65 10.05
N ALA A 107 24.80 -1.03 11.33
CA ALA A 107 25.25 -2.36 11.73
C ALA A 107 24.36 -3.49 11.20
N TRP A 108 23.05 -3.28 11.11
CA TRP A 108 22.10 -4.30 10.63
C TRP A 108 21.93 -4.32 9.12
N MET A 109 21.92 -3.15 8.48
CA MET A 109 21.46 -2.99 7.10
C MET A 109 22.58 -2.59 6.13
N GLY A 110 23.80 -2.44 6.64
CA GLY A 110 24.95 -1.91 5.93
C GLY A 110 24.86 -0.39 5.73
N GLU A 111 25.98 0.18 5.28
CA GLU A 111 26.02 1.58 4.88
C GLU A 111 25.26 1.78 3.55
N ARG A 112 24.53 2.89 3.46
CA ARG A 112 23.67 3.21 2.30
C ARG A 112 23.84 4.67 1.92
N SER A 113 23.58 4.96 0.65
CA SER A 113 23.48 6.35 0.19
C SER A 113 22.35 7.09 0.92
N PRO A 114 22.39 8.44 1.00
CA PRO A 114 21.30 9.23 1.60
C PRO A 114 19.92 8.92 0.99
N SER A 115 19.83 8.75 -0.33
CA SER A 115 18.60 8.36 -1.01
C SER A 115 18.14 6.94 -0.64
N GLY A 116 19.08 6.01 -0.42
CA GLY A 116 18.80 4.66 0.07
C GLY A 116 18.17 4.65 1.46
N TRP A 117 18.65 5.51 2.37
CA TRP A 117 18.06 5.67 3.70
C TRP A 117 16.65 6.28 3.65
N VAL A 118 16.44 7.30 2.82
CA VAL A 118 15.10 7.89 2.62
C VAL A 118 14.12 6.84 2.11
N MET A 119 14.49 6.07 1.08
CA MET A 119 13.62 5.03 0.52
C MET A 119 13.31 3.93 1.54
N PHE A 120 14.29 3.53 2.35
CA PHE A 120 14.07 2.58 3.43
C PHE A 120 13.07 3.10 4.47
N GLY A 121 13.19 4.37 4.87
CA GLY A 121 12.23 5.00 5.78
C GLY A 121 10.81 5.05 5.22
N VAL A 122 10.66 5.47 3.96
CA VAL A 122 9.36 5.50 3.27
C VAL A 122 8.72 4.11 3.20
N LEU A 123 9.49 3.10 2.80
CA LEU A 123 9.00 1.71 2.72
C LEU A 123 8.63 1.17 4.10
N SER A 124 9.44 1.45 5.12
CA SER A 124 9.19 0.98 6.50
C SER A 124 7.91 1.60 7.07
N LEU A 125 7.74 2.92 6.93
CA LEU A 125 6.53 3.62 7.38
C LEU A 125 5.28 3.14 6.64
N THR A 126 5.35 3.02 5.32
CA THR A 126 4.23 2.53 4.50
C THR A 126 3.86 1.11 4.88
N THR A 127 4.85 0.22 5.06
CA THR A 127 4.62 -1.18 5.46
C THR A 127 3.96 -1.25 6.83
N ALA A 128 4.48 -0.51 7.80
CA ALA A 128 3.91 -0.46 9.14
C ALA A 128 2.47 0.07 9.14
N GLN A 129 2.21 1.14 8.37
CA GLN A 129 0.87 1.67 8.18
C GLN A 129 -0.08 0.60 7.64
N MET A 130 0.32 -0.14 6.61
CA MET A 130 -0.52 -1.16 5.99
C MET A 130 -0.77 -2.34 6.94
N ILE A 131 0.22 -2.75 7.74
CA ILE A 131 0.07 -3.78 8.77
C ILE A 131 -0.91 -3.32 9.85
N GLY A 132 -0.71 -2.15 10.43
CA GLY A 132 -1.58 -1.60 11.47
C GLY A 132 -3.01 -1.43 10.99
N TYR A 133 -3.18 -0.86 9.79
CA TYR A 133 -4.46 -0.76 9.11
C TYR A 133 -5.11 -2.14 8.95
N GLY A 134 -4.39 -3.14 8.42
CA GLY A 134 -4.92 -4.47 8.17
C GLY A 134 -5.37 -5.19 9.44
N LEU A 135 -4.59 -5.08 10.52
CA LEU A 135 -4.92 -5.68 11.82
C LEU A 135 -6.20 -5.09 12.41
N VAL A 136 -6.32 -3.77 12.43
CA VAL A 136 -7.53 -3.10 12.98
C VAL A 136 -8.74 -3.33 12.09
N TRP A 137 -8.56 -3.32 10.76
CA TRP A 137 -9.63 -3.64 9.82
C TRP A 137 -10.14 -5.07 10.00
N ALA A 138 -9.25 -6.06 10.15
CA ALA A 138 -9.65 -7.44 10.41
C ALA A 138 -10.36 -7.58 11.76
N GLY A 139 -9.83 -6.93 12.81
CA GLY A 139 -10.44 -6.91 14.14
C GLY A 139 -11.85 -6.31 14.16
N TRP A 140 -12.11 -5.26 13.36
CA TRP A 140 -13.43 -4.67 13.20
C TRP A 140 -14.47 -5.69 12.77
N TRP A 141 -14.16 -6.49 11.74
CA TRP A 141 -15.08 -7.52 11.23
C TRP A 141 -15.19 -8.71 12.17
N LEU A 142 -14.12 -9.10 12.86
CA LEU A 142 -14.18 -10.17 13.86
C LEU A 142 -15.12 -9.82 15.02
N ARG A 143 -15.23 -8.54 15.39
CA ARG A 143 -16.15 -8.07 16.44
C ARG A 143 -17.62 -8.04 16.00
N GLN A 144 -17.88 -7.99 14.70
CA GLN A 144 -19.24 -7.90 14.14
C GLN A 144 -19.82 -9.26 13.75
N ARG A 145 -19.09 -10.34 14.01
CA ARG A 145 -19.55 -11.73 13.91
C ARG A 145 -20.14 -12.17 15.24
#